data_AF-A0A8I2BW17-F1
#
_entry.id   AF-A0A8I2BW17-F1
#
_cell.length_a   1.000
_cell.length_b   1.000
_cell.length_c   1.000
_cell.angle_alpha   90.00
_cell.angle_beta   90.00
_cell.angle_gamma   90.00
#
_symmetry.space_group_name_H-M   'P 1'
#
loop_
_entity.id
_entity.type
_entity.pdbx_description
1 polymer ?
#
loop_
_entity_poly.entity_id
_entity_poly.type
_entity_poly.pdbx_seq_one_letter_code
_entity_poly.pdbx_strand_id
1 'polypeptide(L)'
;MFRLYSDVRGAAYERLIDYAMERADTFMLGIHKWATEDENGVIDQDVLFKELLQQLNPFMLSTHSYEEIRGIHSIAYTQGTFYRYQCAPEAGGLLKQAASSLFSWVHPQLPEDLCFQNAEGRDWIINIAHERIGGLNMATEEADELEKLIPGVFIHKPEYHQDIDVFLDDAIRHQPDRVELMRFGLREIPERIRELYSLKHLTIFEQDIRTLPHALLNWNRWSH
;
A
#
# COMPACT_ATOMS: atom_id res chain seq x y z
N MET A 1 9.36 12.55 -2.12
CA MET A 1 8.54 11.38 -1.77
C MET A 1 7.27 11.45 -2.59
N PHE A 2 7.01 10.42 -3.38
CA PHE A 2 5.73 10.24 -4.06
C PHE A 2 4.75 9.50 -3.17
N ARG A 3 3.45 9.70 -3.40
CA ARG A 3 2.39 8.99 -2.69
C ARG A 3 1.73 8.00 -3.64
N LEU A 4 1.52 6.77 -3.19
CA LEU A 4 0.61 5.85 -3.87
C LEU A 4 -0.83 6.34 -3.69
N TYR A 5 -1.55 6.52 -4.80
CA TYR A 5 -2.93 6.98 -4.78
C TYR A 5 -3.85 5.94 -4.12
N SER A 6 -3.61 4.67 -4.37
CA SER A 6 -4.41 3.54 -3.87
C SER A 6 -3.55 2.35 -3.46
N ASP A 7 -4.21 1.33 -2.91
CA ASP A 7 -3.61 0.03 -2.66
C ASP A 7 -3.08 -0.59 -3.97
N VAL A 8 -1.98 -1.37 -3.88
CA VAL A 8 -1.42 -2.14 -4.99
C VAL A 8 -1.78 -3.60 -4.76
N ARG A 9 -2.53 -4.22 -5.69
CA ARG A 9 -3.26 -5.48 -5.44
C ARG A 9 -3.05 -6.53 -6.54
N GLY A 10 -3.27 -7.79 -6.19
CA GLY A 10 -3.26 -8.94 -7.12
C GLY A 10 -1.95 -9.03 -7.90
N ALA A 11 -2.03 -9.17 -9.22
CA ALA A 11 -0.86 -9.26 -10.08
C ALA A 11 0.07 -8.02 -9.98
N ALA A 12 -0.47 -6.82 -9.70
CA ALA A 12 0.35 -5.63 -9.50
C ALA A 12 1.17 -5.73 -8.20
N TYR A 13 0.58 -6.30 -7.14
CA TYR A 13 1.27 -6.55 -5.88
C TYR A 13 2.41 -7.55 -6.08
N GLU A 14 2.14 -8.69 -6.72
CA GLU A 14 3.17 -9.70 -6.98
C GLU A 14 4.36 -9.11 -7.75
N ARG A 15 4.07 -8.32 -8.80
CA ARG A 15 5.10 -7.65 -9.61
C ARG A 15 5.84 -6.56 -8.83
N LEU A 16 5.17 -5.86 -7.91
CA LEU A 16 5.82 -4.88 -7.03
C LEU A 16 6.77 -5.57 -6.06
N ILE A 17 6.38 -6.73 -5.51
CA ILE A 17 7.27 -7.53 -4.65
C ILE A 17 8.49 -8.01 -5.43
N ASP A 18 8.31 -8.54 -6.65
CA ASP A 18 9.44 -8.96 -7.49
C ASP A 18 10.36 -7.78 -7.82
N TYR A 19 9.78 -6.64 -8.22
CA TYR A 19 10.53 -5.40 -8.47
C TYR A 19 11.33 -4.97 -7.24
N ALA A 20 10.73 -5.04 -6.06
CA ALA A 20 11.36 -4.63 -4.81
C ALA A 20 12.47 -5.59 -4.39
N MET A 21 12.24 -6.91 -4.47
CA MET A 21 13.23 -7.93 -4.10
C MET A 21 14.50 -7.88 -4.97
N GLU A 22 14.40 -7.39 -6.20
CA GLU A 22 15.55 -7.23 -7.10
C GLU A 22 16.40 -5.97 -6.81
N ARG A 23 15.85 -4.97 -6.10
CA ARG A 23 16.43 -3.62 -6.02
C ARG A 23 16.63 -3.10 -4.61
N ALA A 24 15.81 -3.56 -3.66
CA ALA A 24 15.97 -3.29 -2.25
C ALA A 24 16.99 -4.26 -1.65
N ASP A 25 17.78 -3.80 -0.69
CA ASP A 25 18.68 -4.67 0.06
C ASP A 25 17.92 -5.41 1.15
N THR A 26 16.97 -4.73 1.80
CA THR A 26 16.19 -5.29 2.90
C THR A 26 14.73 -4.88 2.88
N PHE A 27 13.92 -5.63 3.62
CA PHE A 27 12.57 -5.23 3.98
C PHE A 27 12.35 -5.37 5.49
N MET A 28 11.32 -4.68 5.98
CA MET A 28 10.95 -4.66 7.39
C MET A 28 9.47 -4.97 7.59
N LEU A 29 9.19 -5.60 8.72
CA LEU A 29 7.84 -5.89 9.23
C LEU A 29 7.73 -5.47 10.70
N GLY A 30 6.60 -4.91 11.09
CA GLY A 30 6.30 -4.45 12.45
C GLY A 30 5.45 -5.45 13.22
N ILE A 31 5.76 -5.66 14.49
CA ILE A 31 4.86 -6.25 15.47
C ILE A 31 4.71 -5.25 16.61
N HIS A 32 3.61 -4.52 16.60
CA HIS A 32 3.35 -3.47 17.57
C HIS A 32 2.86 -4.05 18.90
N LYS A 33 3.16 -3.40 20.03
CA LYS A 33 2.85 -3.97 21.35
C LYS A 33 1.38 -4.32 21.54
N TRP A 34 0.48 -3.48 21.02
CA TRP A 34 -0.97 -3.71 21.08
C TRP A 34 -1.44 -4.94 20.29
N ALA A 35 -0.65 -5.41 19.32
CA ALA A 35 -0.92 -6.65 18.60
C ALA A 35 -0.65 -7.88 19.46
N THR A 36 0.26 -7.77 20.41
CA THR A 36 0.67 -8.89 21.26
C THR A 36 0.21 -8.76 22.69
N GLU A 37 -0.19 -7.58 23.18
CA GLU A 37 -0.58 -7.36 24.57
C GLU A 37 -2.08 -7.05 24.65
N ASP A 38 -2.82 -7.79 25.48
CA ASP A 38 -4.20 -7.44 25.82
C ASP A 38 -4.25 -6.18 26.72
N GLU A 39 -5.45 -5.70 27.03
CA GLU A 39 -5.69 -4.55 27.92
C GLU A 39 -5.10 -4.73 29.35
N ASN A 40 -4.70 -5.95 29.72
CA ASN A 40 -4.02 -6.27 30.98
C ASN A 40 -2.51 -6.50 30.83
N GLY A 41 -1.95 -6.30 29.62
CA GLY A 41 -0.53 -6.56 29.32
C GLY A 41 -0.19 -8.04 29.17
N VAL A 42 -1.17 -8.93 28.99
CA VAL A 42 -0.95 -10.35 28.75
C VAL A 42 -0.57 -10.56 27.29
N ILE A 43 0.54 -11.27 27.07
CA ILE A 43 1.01 -11.55 25.72
C ILE A 43 0.09 -12.60 25.06
N ASP A 44 -0.72 -12.21 24.08
CA ASP A 44 -1.44 -13.14 23.20
C ASP A 44 -0.42 -13.85 22.30
N GLN A 45 -0.27 -15.15 22.52
CA GLN A 45 0.72 -15.99 21.83
C GLN A 45 0.21 -16.54 20.50
N ASP A 46 -1.08 -16.35 20.18
CA ASP A 46 -1.75 -16.92 19.00
C ASP A 46 -1.88 -15.89 17.86
N VAL A 47 -0.76 -15.26 17.50
CA VAL A 47 -0.69 -14.44 16.28
C VAL A 47 -0.81 -15.33 15.03
N LEU A 48 -1.78 -15.01 14.15
CA LEU A 48 -2.12 -15.84 12.97
C LEU A 48 -0.99 -15.95 11.94
N PHE A 49 0.04 -15.11 12.05
CA PHE A 49 1.19 -15.05 11.16
C PHE A 49 2.46 -15.70 11.72
N LYS A 50 2.37 -16.47 12.81
CA LYS A 50 3.53 -17.14 13.41
C LYS A 50 4.28 -18.05 12.42
N GLU A 51 3.55 -18.77 11.58
CA GLU A 51 4.14 -19.64 10.55
C GLU A 51 4.94 -18.84 9.52
N LEU A 52 4.42 -17.67 9.10
CA LEU A 52 5.14 -16.77 8.20
C LEU A 52 6.46 -16.29 8.80
N LEU A 53 6.46 -15.87 10.07
CA LEU A 53 7.69 -15.43 10.75
C LEU A 53 8.72 -16.56 10.85
N GLN A 54 8.27 -17.80 11.11
CA GLN A 54 9.15 -18.98 11.12
C GLN A 54 9.75 -19.25 9.73
N GLN A 55 8.96 -19.13 8.67
CA GLN A 55 9.42 -19.30 7.30
C GLN A 55 10.38 -18.18 6.85
N LEU A 56 10.19 -16.96 7.37
CA LEU A 56 11.07 -15.81 7.11
C LEU A 56 12.36 -15.81 7.95
N ASN A 57 12.41 -16.57 9.04
CA ASN A 57 13.56 -16.60 9.96
C ASN A 57 14.92 -16.85 9.28
N PRO A 58 15.07 -17.71 8.24
CA PRO A 58 16.32 -17.87 7.52
C PRO A 58 16.86 -16.59 6.85
N PHE A 59 15.99 -15.61 6.57
CA PHE A 59 16.35 -14.34 5.94
C PHE A 59 16.47 -13.20 6.96
N MET A 60 16.22 -13.46 8.24
CA MET A 60 16.24 -12.42 9.28
C MET A 60 17.67 -11.96 9.55
N LEU A 61 17.89 -10.65 9.48
CA LEU A 61 19.17 -10.02 9.74
C LEU A 61 19.25 -9.47 11.17
N SER A 62 18.18 -8.80 11.61
CA SER A 62 18.13 -8.15 12.92
C SER A 62 16.70 -7.88 13.36
N THR A 63 16.55 -7.62 14.65
CA THR A 63 15.33 -7.07 15.26
C THR A 63 15.67 -5.74 15.92
N HIS A 64 14.75 -4.79 15.86
CA HIS A 64 14.90 -3.46 16.44
C HIS A 64 13.71 -3.13 17.34
N SER A 65 13.97 -2.43 18.42
CA SER A 65 12.96 -1.76 19.23
C SER A 65 12.54 -0.43 18.61
N TYR A 66 11.35 0.04 18.96
CA TYR A 66 10.87 1.37 18.55
C TYR A 66 11.89 2.49 18.85
N GLU A 67 12.53 2.49 20.01
CA GLU A 67 13.44 3.58 20.38
C GLU A 67 14.72 3.62 19.53
N GLU A 68 15.15 2.49 18.97
CA GLU A 68 16.33 2.42 18.11
C GLU A 68 16.07 3.02 16.72
N ILE A 69 14.85 2.90 16.21
CA ILE A 69 14.54 3.23 14.81
C ILE A 69 13.50 4.33 14.62
N ARG A 70 12.89 4.83 15.70
CA ARG A 70 11.96 5.98 15.63
C ARG A 70 12.65 7.19 15.02
N GLY A 71 11.96 7.83 14.07
CA GLY A 71 12.50 8.97 13.33
C GLY A 71 13.54 8.61 12.26
N ILE A 72 13.89 7.33 12.13
CA ILE A 72 14.74 6.79 11.04
C ILE A 72 13.86 6.11 9.99
N HIS A 73 12.97 5.22 10.45
CA HIS A 73 12.07 4.46 9.59
C HIS A 73 10.61 4.83 9.85
N SER A 74 9.84 4.94 8.76
CA SER A 74 8.44 5.36 8.77
C SER A 74 7.53 4.35 9.47
N ILE A 75 7.90 3.07 9.45
CA ILE A 75 7.21 1.98 10.16
C ILE A 75 7.21 2.17 11.68
N ALA A 76 8.17 2.92 12.23
CA ALA A 76 8.35 3.10 13.66
C ALA A 76 7.61 4.35 14.19
N TYR A 77 6.28 4.36 14.06
CA TYR A 77 5.40 5.42 14.59
C TYR A 77 4.76 5.06 15.95
N THR A 78 4.74 3.79 16.34
CA THR A 78 4.28 3.31 17.66
C THR A 78 5.18 2.22 18.22
N GLN A 79 5.04 1.93 19.52
CA GLN A 79 5.84 0.93 20.23
C GLN A 79 5.66 -0.47 19.64
N GLY A 80 6.78 -1.17 19.41
CA GLY A 80 6.78 -2.50 18.81
C GLY A 80 8.19 -3.09 18.65
N THR A 81 8.23 -4.29 18.09
CA THR A 81 9.44 -4.95 17.59
C THR A 81 9.39 -4.97 16.07
N PHE A 82 10.48 -4.54 15.45
CA PHE A 82 10.60 -4.40 14.02
C PHE A 82 11.65 -5.37 13.50
N TYR A 83 11.25 -6.23 12.58
CA TYR A 83 12.07 -7.30 12.05
C TYR A 83 12.62 -6.86 10.70
N ARG A 84 13.94 -6.96 10.53
CA ARG A 84 14.62 -6.63 9.28
C ARG A 84 15.12 -7.90 8.62
N TYR A 85 14.77 -8.07 7.36
CA TYR A 85 15.07 -9.25 6.56
C TYR A 85 15.85 -8.88 5.31
N GLN A 86 16.71 -9.79 4.87
CA GLN A 86 17.38 -9.71 3.58
C GLN A 86 16.36 -9.90 2.45
N CYS A 87 16.39 -9.02 1.44
CA CYS A 87 15.66 -9.26 0.21
C CYS A 87 16.27 -10.46 -0.53
N ALA A 88 15.42 -11.44 -0.86
CA ALA A 88 15.78 -12.65 -1.58
C ALA A 88 14.54 -13.18 -2.34
N PRO A 89 14.71 -13.83 -3.51
CA PRO A 89 13.59 -14.38 -4.27
C PRO A 89 12.68 -15.30 -3.46
N GLU A 90 13.25 -16.15 -2.60
CA GLU A 90 12.53 -17.06 -1.73
C GLU A 90 11.69 -16.32 -0.68
N ALA A 91 12.25 -15.27 -0.05
CA ALA A 91 11.51 -14.41 0.87
C ALA A 91 10.36 -13.69 0.15
N GLY A 92 10.60 -13.19 -1.07
CA GLY A 92 9.56 -12.59 -1.92
C GLY A 92 8.42 -13.57 -2.23
N GLY A 93 8.76 -14.85 -2.46
CA GLY A 93 7.78 -15.92 -2.61
C GLY A 93 6.86 -16.06 -1.39
N LEU A 94 7.42 -15.98 -0.18
CA LEU A 94 6.66 -16.04 1.08
C LEU A 94 5.74 -14.82 1.24
N LEU A 95 6.22 -13.61 0.94
CA LEU A 95 5.38 -12.40 1.01
C LEU A 95 4.19 -12.48 0.05
N LYS A 96 4.41 -12.96 -1.18
CA LYS A 96 3.36 -13.14 -2.20
C LYS A 96 2.34 -14.23 -1.82
N GLN A 97 2.73 -15.22 -1.04
CA GLN A 97 1.80 -16.23 -0.52
C GLN A 97 0.99 -15.70 0.66
N ALA A 98 1.60 -14.86 1.49
CA ALA A 98 0.97 -14.32 2.70
C ALA A 98 -0.10 -13.26 2.41
N ALA A 99 0.10 -12.44 1.38
CA ALA A 99 -0.78 -11.32 1.07
C ALA A 99 -1.12 -11.24 -0.42
N SER A 100 -2.23 -10.56 -0.74
CA SER A 100 -2.61 -10.22 -2.11
C SER A 100 -2.64 -8.72 -2.38
N SER A 101 -2.26 -7.89 -1.41
CA SER A 101 -2.06 -6.46 -1.61
C SER A 101 -1.11 -5.84 -0.61
N LEU A 102 -0.61 -4.65 -0.93
CA LEU A 102 0.31 -3.91 -0.07
C LEU A 102 -0.38 -3.48 1.23
N PHE A 103 -1.63 -3.01 1.18
CA PHE A 103 -2.37 -2.62 2.39
C PHE A 103 -3.01 -3.80 3.14
N SER A 104 -2.72 -5.05 2.78
CA SER A 104 -3.16 -6.23 3.54
C SER A 104 -2.27 -6.55 4.75
N TRP A 105 -1.06 -5.95 4.83
CA TRP A 105 -0.10 -6.17 5.91
C TRP A 105 -0.54 -5.47 7.20
N VAL A 106 -1.58 -6.03 7.82
CA VAL A 106 -2.27 -5.48 8.99
C VAL A 106 -2.55 -6.61 9.99
N HIS A 107 -2.42 -6.31 11.27
CA HIS A 107 -2.78 -7.22 12.35
C HIS A 107 -4.31 -7.46 12.42
N PRO A 108 -4.81 -8.65 12.83
CA PRO A 108 -4.09 -9.85 13.29
C PRO A 108 -3.70 -10.84 12.20
N GLN A 109 -4.08 -10.62 10.95
CA GLN A 109 -3.83 -11.60 9.89
C GLN A 109 -2.35 -11.68 9.49
N LEU A 110 -1.66 -10.54 9.47
CA LEU A 110 -0.27 -10.42 9.07
C LEU A 110 0.51 -9.53 10.04
N PRO A 111 1.86 -9.60 10.04
CA PRO A 111 2.67 -8.53 10.62
C PRO A 111 2.35 -7.21 9.90
N GLU A 112 2.59 -6.10 10.57
CA GLU A 112 2.21 -4.81 10.04
C GLU A 112 3.27 -4.24 9.09
N ASP A 113 2.78 -3.45 8.12
CA ASP A 113 3.56 -2.41 7.46
C ASP A 113 4.80 -2.89 6.68
N LEU A 114 4.61 -3.78 5.71
CA LEU A 114 5.69 -4.22 4.82
C LEU A 114 6.38 -3.05 4.09
N CYS A 115 7.57 -2.68 4.55
CA CYS A 115 8.38 -1.58 4.00
C CYS A 115 9.70 -2.11 3.44
N PHE A 116 10.19 -1.54 2.33
CA PHE A 116 11.47 -1.90 1.71
C PHE A 116 12.50 -0.78 1.87
N GLN A 117 13.77 -1.13 2.09
CA GLN A 117 14.88 -0.20 2.22
C GLN A 117 15.88 -0.36 1.06
N ASN A 118 16.44 0.75 0.61
CA ASN A 118 17.52 0.76 -0.39
C ASN A 118 18.87 0.34 0.22
N ALA A 119 19.92 0.35 -0.61
CA ALA A 119 21.27 -0.04 -0.19
C ALA A 119 21.91 0.84 0.90
N GLU A 120 21.38 2.04 1.12
CA GLU A 120 21.81 2.91 2.22
C GLU A 120 21.01 2.65 3.51
N GLY A 121 20.11 1.67 3.50
CA GLY A 121 19.22 1.36 4.61
C GLY A 121 18.13 2.40 4.82
N ARG A 122 17.84 3.26 3.83
CA ARG A 122 16.75 4.25 3.92
C ARG A 122 15.47 3.68 3.34
N ASP A 123 14.33 4.07 3.91
CA ASP A 123 13.01 3.71 3.37
C ASP A 123 12.90 4.08 1.89
N TRP A 124 12.52 3.11 1.07
CA TRP A 124 12.39 3.23 -0.39
C TRP A 124 10.95 3.00 -0.83
N ILE A 125 10.32 1.91 -0.40
CA ILE A 125 8.87 1.68 -0.51
C ILE A 125 8.30 1.67 0.91
N ILE A 126 7.43 2.63 1.19
CA ILE A 126 6.81 2.83 2.50
C ILE A 126 5.37 2.34 2.43
N ASN A 127 4.97 1.60 3.46
CA ASN A 127 3.61 1.12 3.63
C ASN A 127 3.23 1.24 5.10
N ILE A 128 2.26 2.10 5.39
CA ILE A 128 1.57 2.16 6.67
C ILE A 128 0.15 1.69 6.39
N ALA A 129 -0.04 0.38 6.48
CA ALA A 129 -1.13 -0.35 5.86
C ALA A 129 -2.48 -0.07 6.53
N HIS A 130 -2.52 0.01 7.86
CA HIS A 130 -3.74 0.34 8.62
C HIS A 130 -4.23 1.77 8.34
N GLU A 131 -3.30 2.69 8.07
CA GLU A 131 -3.60 4.06 7.63
C GLU A 131 -3.83 4.19 6.12
N ARG A 132 -3.60 3.11 5.36
CA ARG A 132 -3.66 3.09 3.88
C ARG A 132 -2.75 4.15 3.25
N ILE A 133 -1.56 4.33 3.84
CA ILE A 133 -0.55 5.26 3.33
C ILE A 133 0.54 4.44 2.63
N GLY A 134 0.67 4.67 1.32
CA GLY A 134 1.79 4.16 0.53
C GLY A 134 2.67 5.31 0.06
N GLY A 135 3.99 5.15 0.20
CA GLY A 135 4.98 6.16 -0.18
C GLY A 135 6.13 5.57 -0.98
N LEU A 136 6.73 6.37 -1.86
CA LEU A 136 7.90 6.00 -2.65
C LEU A 136 8.97 7.09 -2.51
N ASN A 137 10.14 6.69 -1.99
CA ASN A 137 11.32 7.53 -1.83
C ASN A 137 12.32 7.24 -2.95
N MET A 138 11.97 7.64 -4.16
CA MET A 138 12.75 7.44 -5.38
C MET A 138 12.78 8.71 -6.24
N ALA A 139 13.66 8.74 -7.23
CA ALA A 139 13.69 9.82 -8.22
C ALA A 139 12.43 9.82 -9.09
N THR A 140 12.13 10.96 -9.73
CA THR A 140 10.94 11.11 -10.58
C THR A 140 10.97 10.14 -11.75
N GLU A 141 12.13 9.98 -12.39
CA GLU A 141 12.34 9.09 -13.52
C GLU A 141 12.07 7.63 -13.13
N GLU A 142 12.55 7.21 -11.95
CA GLU A 142 12.35 5.87 -11.41
C GLU A 142 10.86 5.62 -11.06
N ALA A 143 10.19 6.60 -10.47
CA ALA A 143 8.75 6.53 -10.18
C ALA A 143 7.92 6.39 -11.47
N ASP A 144 8.22 7.19 -12.49
CA ASP A 144 7.56 7.13 -13.79
C ASP A 144 7.82 5.80 -14.51
N GLU A 145 9.02 5.25 -14.40
CA GLU A 145 9.36 3.93 -14.94
C GLU A 145 8.59 2.82 -14.22
N LEU A 146 8.53 2.86 -12.89
CA LEU A 146 7.78 1.89 -12.08
C LEU A 146 6.29 1.89 -12.42
N GLU A 147 5.67 3.07 -12.50
CA GLU A 147 4.24 3.23 -12.84
C GLU A 147 3.94 2.74 -14.28
N LYS A 148 4.83 3.01 -15.23
CA LYS A 148 4.71 2.48 -16.60
C LYS A 148 4.86 0.97 -16.63
N LEU A 149 5.81 0.44 -15.85
CA LEU A 149 6.11 -0.98 -15.81
C LEU A 149 4.96 -1.78 -15.19
N ILE A 150 4.36 -1.30 -14.09
CA ILE A 150 3.38 -2.05 -13.29
C ILE A 150 2.02 -1.33 -13.26
N PRO A 151 1.10 -1.65 -14.20
CA PRO A 151 -0.30 -1.27 -14.05
C PRO A 151 -0.84 -1.76 -12.70
N GLY A 152 -1.49 -0.87 -11.95
CA GLY A 152 -1.89 -1.07 -10.56
C GLY A 152 -1.02 -0.35 -9.52
N VAL A 153 0.20 0.07 -9.87
CA VAL A 153 0.97 1.04 -9.07
C VAL A 153 0.55 2.43 -9.52
N PHE A 154 -0.45 3.02 -8.86
CA PHE A 154 -0.94 4.36 -9.19
C PHE A 154 -0.23 5.41 -8.33
N ILE A 155 0.56 6.29 -8.95
CA ILE A 155 1.27 7.35 -8.23
C ILE A 155 0.47 8.64 -8.32
N HIS A 156 0.15 9.24 -7.17
CA HIS A 156 -0.54 10.53 -7.16
C HIS A 156 0.41 11.67 -7.55
N LYS A 157 0.02 12.42 -8.59
CA LYS A 157 0.76 13.56 -9.14
C LYS A 157 -0.11 14.83 -9.10
N PRO A 158 -0.08 15.60 -7.99
CA PRO A 158 -0.97 16.75 -7.78
C PRO A 158 -0.90 17.83 -8.87
N GLU A 159 0.20 17.90 -9.61
CA GLU A 159 0.42 18.86 -10.70
C GLU A 159 -0.42 18.54 -11.94
N TYR A 160 -0.74 17.26 -12.16
CA TYR A 160 -1.48 16.79 -13.34
C TYR A 160 -2.88 16.27 -12.98
N HIS A 161 -3.04 15.67 -11.80
CA HIS A 161 -4.31 15.12 -11.31
C HIS A 161 -5.30 16.18 -10.82
N GLN A 162 -5.12 17.44 -11.19
CA GLN A 162 -6.16 18.48 -11.11
C GLN A 162 -7.04 18.50 -12.37
N ASP A 163 -6.55 17.95 -13.47
CA ASP A 163 -7.33 17.71 -14.67
C ASP A 163 -8.03 16.35 -14.54
N ILE A 164 -9.37 16.35 -14.66
CA ILE A 164 -10.18 15.16 -14.48
C ILE A 164 -9.95 14.12 -15.57
N ASP A 165 -9.67 14.54 -16.82
CA ASP A 165 -9.47 13.60 -17.92
C ASP A 165 -8.12 12.89 -17.77
N VAL A 166 -7.08 13.63 -17.39
CA VAL A 166 -5.75 13.06 -17.08
C VAL A 166 -5.84 12.12 -15.88
N PHE A 167 -6.53 12.54 -14.81
CA PHE A 167 -6.73 11.69 -13.64
C PHE A 167 -7.47 10.38 -14.01
N LEU A 168 -8.52 10.46 -14.83
CA LEU A 168 -9.28 9.29 -15.23
C LEU A 168 -8.49 8.37 -16.16
N ASP A 169 -7.66 8.90 -17.05
CA ASP A 169 -6.78 8.09 -17.91
C ASP A 169 -5.85 7.22 -17.05
N ASP A 170 -5.22 7.80 -16.03
CA ASP A 170 -4.37 7.06 -15.10
C ASP A 170 -5.20 6.12 -14.21
N ALA A 171 -6.33 6.58 -13.65
CA ALA A 171 -7.18 5.74 -12.82
C ALA A 171 -7.70 4.52 -13.60
N ILE A 172 -8.06 4.66 -14.88
CA ILE A 172 -8.49 3.55 -15.74
C ILE A 172 -7.33 2.60 -16.04
N ARG A 173 -6.11 3.11 -16.19
CA ARG A 173 -4.92 2.27 -16.34
C ARG A 173 -4.61 1.47 -15.08
N HIS A 174 -4.69 2.11 -13.91
CA HIS A 174 -4.24 1.52 -12.65
C HIS A 174 -5.36 0.85 -11.85
N GLN A 175 -6.62 1.04 -12.22
CA GLN A 175 -7.78 0.35 -11.66
C GLN A 175 -7.82 0.36 -10.12
N PRO A 176 -7.78 1.55 -9.48
CA PRO A 176 -7.82 1.66 -8.04
C PRO A 176 -9.16 1.14 -7.48
N ASP A 177 -9.12 0.55 -6.29
CA ASP A 177 -10.34 0.11 -5.59
C ASP A 177 -11.09 1.27 -4.92
N ARG A 178 -10.47 2.45 -4.86
CA ARG A 178 -11.03 3.68 -4.31
C ARG A 178 -10.67 4.88 -5.17
N VAL A 179 -11.65 5.74 -5.41
CA VAL A 179 -11.47 7.04 -6.08
C VAL A 179 -12.14 8.14 -5.27
N GLU A 180 -11.47 9.28 -5.19
CA GLU A 180 -11.97 10.51 -4.60
C GLU A 180 -12.06 11.58 -5.68
N LEU A 181 -13.28 12.01 -6.00
CA LEU A 181 -13.54 13.14 -6.90
C LEU A 181 -13.73 14.38 -6.04
N MET A 182 -12.69 15.20 -5.93
CA MET A 182 -12.68 16.40 -5.12
C MET A 182 -11.87 17.51 -5.79
N ARG A 183 -12.42 18.72 -5.79
CA ARG A 183 -11.79 19.96 -6.31
C ARG A 183 -11.49 19.92 -7.81
N PHE A 184 -12.19 19.10 -8.57
CA PHE A 184 -12.18 19.12 -10.03
C PHE A 184 -13.12 20.20 -10.61
N GLY A 185 -14.04 20.75 -9.80
CA GLY A 185 -14.99 21.77 -10.25
C GLY A 185 -16.10 21.16 -11.13
N LEU A 186 -16.49 19.92 -10.83
CA LEU A 186 -17.40 19.14 -11.65
C LEU A 186 -18.85 19.60 -11.46
N ARG A 187 -19.57 19.71 -12.57
CA ARG A 187 -21.04 19.88 -12.59
C ARG A 187 -21.79 18.57 -12.75
N GLU A 188 -21.11 17.59 -13.34
CA GLU A 188 -21.56 16.22 -13.57
C GLU A 188 -20.37 15.27 -13.40
N ILE A 189 -20.64 14.04 -12.95
CA ILE A 189 -19.59 13.02 -12.83
C ILE A 189 -19.36 12.42 -14.21
N PRO A 190 -18.11 12.33 -14.69
CA PRO A 190 -17.82 11.76 -16.00
C PRO A 190 -18.32 10.32 -16.15
N GLU A 191 -19.00 10.02 -17.25
CA GLU A 191 -19.50 8.66 -17.56
C GLU A 191 -18.36 7.61 -17.63
N ARG A 192 -17.15 8.06 -17.97
CA ARG A 192 -15.92 7.24 -17.98
C ARG A 192 -15.62 6.59 -16.63
N ILE A 193 -16.20 7.08 -15.53
CA ILE A 193 -16.09 6.42 -14.22
C ILE A 193 -16.47 4.94 -14.29
N ARG A 194 -17.37 4.54 -15.20
CA ARG A 194 -17.79 3.15 -15.44
C ARG A 194 -16.67 2.21 -15.91
N GLU A 195 -15.56 2.76 -16.40
CA GLU A 195 -14.40 2.01 -16.89
C GLU A 195 -13.50 1.52 -15.74
N LEU A 196 -13.73 2.01 -14.51
CA LEU A 196 -13.03 1.60 -13.29
C LEU A 196 -13.63 0.31 -12.71
N TYR A 197 -13.50 -0.82 -13.40
CA TYR A 197 -14.15 -2.08 -13.01
C TYR A 197 -13.70 -2.66 -11.66
N SER A 198 -12.55 -2.23 -11.13
CA SER A 198 -12.05 -2.59 -9.80
C SER A 198 -12.56 -1.69 -8.67
N LEU A 199 -13.24 -0.58 -8.98
CA LEU A 199 -13.70 0.42 -8.02
C LEU A 199 -14.73 -0.18 -7.05
N LYS A 200 -14.48 0.02 -5.76
CA LYS A 200 -15.36 -0.37 -4.63
C LYS A 200 -15.78 0.82 -3.77
N HIS A 201 -15.02 1.90 -3.79
CA HIS A 201 -15.25 3.09 -2.98
C HIS A 201 -15.14 4.36 -3.82
N LEU A 202 -16.20 5.16 -3.90
CA LEU A 202 -16.24 6.41 -4.66
C LEU A 202 -16.71 7.49 -3.70
N THR A 203 -15.81 8.39 -3.36
CA THR A 203 -16.14 9.58 -2.58
C THR A 203 -16.25 10.75 -3.53
N ILE A 204 -17.33 11.52 -3.41
CA ILE A 204 -17.58 12.69 -4.24
C ILE A 204 -17.68 13.89 -3.30
N PHE A 205 -16.76 14.84 -3.46
CA PHE A 205 -16.71 16.09 -2.71
C PHE A 205 -16.58 17.27 -3.67
N GLU A 206 -17.65 17.48 -4.44
CA GLU A 206 -17.82 18.57 -5.41
C GLU A 206 -19.04 19.40 -5.03
N GLN A 207 -18.94 20.71 -5.13
CA GLN A 207 -19.97 21.62 -4.62
C GLN A 207 -21.16 21.76 -5.58
N ASP A 208 -20.95 21.51 -6.87
CA ASP A 208 -21.90 21.85 -7.94
C ASP A 208 -22.43 20.64 -8.69
N ILE A 209 -22.26 19.42 -8.18
CA ILE A 209 -22.83 18.22 -8.80
C ILE A 209 -24.35 18.25 -8.68
N ARG A 210 -25.02 18.32 -9.84
CA ARG A 210 -26.49 18.37 -9.91
C ARG A 210 -27.11 17.05 -10.34
N THR A 211 -26.32 16.15 -10.91
CA THR A 211 -26.78 14.85 -11.41
C THR A 211 -25.74 13.78 -11.16
N LEU A 212 -26.22 12.57 -10.85
CA LEU A 212 -25.39 11.37 -10.80
C LEU A 212 -25.55 10.62 -12.13
N PRO A 213 -24.46 10.15 -12.76
CA PRO A 213 -24.52 9.43 -14.02
C PRO A 213 -25.24 8.10 -13.83
N HIS A 214 -25.96 7.67 -14.86
CA HIS A 214 -26.68 6.39 -14.84
C HIS A 214 -25.75 5.20 -14.61
N ALA A 215 -24.48 5.34 -14.98
CA ALA A 215 -23.44 4.34 -14.68
C ALA A 215 -23.34 3.98 -13.20
N LEU A 216 -23.53 4.92 -12.27
CA LEU A 216 -23.50 4.64 -10.82
C LEU A 216 -24.75 3.88 -10.34
N LEU A 217 -25.89 4.07 -11.01
CA LEU A 217 -27.16 3.43 -10.65
C LEU A 217 -27.21 1.94 -11.07
N ASN A 218 -26.43 1.55 -12.09
CA ASN A 218 -26.36 0.17 -12.58
C ASN A 218 -25.17 -0.61 -11.99
N TRP A 219 -24.44 -0.02 -11.05
CA TRP A 219 -23.21 -0.58 -10.51
C TRP A 219 -23.50 -1.55 -9.35
N ASN A 220 -23.93 -2.78 -9.66
CA ASN A 220 -24.27 -3.81 -8.66
C ASN A 220 -23.06 -4.42 -7.91
N ARG A 221 -22.03 -3.64 -7.57
CA ARG A 221 -20.80 -4.14 -6.88
C ARG A 221 -20.49 -3.47 -5.53
N TRP A 222 -21.35 -2.59 -5.03
CA TRP A 222 -21.18 -2.01 -3.69
C TRP A 222 -21.62 -3.04 -2.64
N SER A 223 -20.67 -3.62 -1.92
CA SER A 223 -20.98 -4.32 -0.66
C SER A 223 -21.35 -3.28 0.39
N HIS A 224 -22.49 -3.52 1.06
CA HIS A 224 -22.84 -2.88 2.33
C HIS A 224 -21.75 -3.08 3.38
#